data_AF-A0A086KV86-F1
#
_entry.id   AF-A0A086KV86-F1
#
_cell.length_a   1.000
_cell.length_b   1.000
_cell.length_c   1.000
_cell.angle_alpha   90.00
_cell.angle_beta   90.00
_cell.angle_gamma   90.00
#
_symmetry.space_group_name_H-M   'P 1'
#
loop_
_entity.id
_entity.type
_entity.pdbx_description
1 polymer ?
#
loop_
_entity_poly.entity_id
_entity_poly.type
_entity_poly.pdbx_seq_one_letter_code
_entity_poly.pdbx_strand_id
1 'polypeptide(L)'
;VGTLQAKRLNRLDRLLRSFQYQAALDVSLTMSSQHVVALVAELLQRGGLEVAMRGRDSASLIPLLQFISKNITFKNSAYTRIVSEMALTLLQECEDWMVLSGDDQEVMELLKRICQKIAFELHQIQQMDRLHSLLDAVLAS
;
A
#
# COMPACT_ATOMS: atom_id res chain seq x y z
N VAL A 1 -1.03 -23.26 14.94
CA VAL A 1 -1.03 -21.98 14.18
C VAL A 1 0.23 -21.13 14.44
N GLY A 2 0.84 -21.16 15.64
CA GLY A 2 2.01 -20.31 15.96
C GLY A 2 3.36 -20.65 15.28
N THR A 3 3.63 -21.91 14.92
CA THR A 3 4.96 -22.32 14.38
C THR A 3 5.23 -21.81 12.96
N LEU A 4 4.22 -21.77 12.09
CA LEU A 4 4.36 -21.28 10.72
C LEU A 4 4.54 -19.77 10.67
N GLN A 5 3.85 -19.03 11.54
CA GLN A 5 3.97 -17.57 11.63
C GLN A 5 5.34 -17.17 12.18
N ALA A 6 5.82 -17.83 13.25
CA ALA A 6 7.16 -17.62 13.78
C ALA A 6 8.26 -17.92 12.74
N LYS A 7 8.07 -18.96 11.91
CA LYS A 7 9.01 -19.29 10.82
C LYS A 7 9.03 -18.20 9.73
N ARG A 8 7.89 -17.60 9.40
CA ARG A 8 7.80 -16.49 8.43
C ARG A 8 8.42 -15.20 8.96
N LEU A 9 8.19 -14.88 10.24
CA LEU A 9 8.84 -13.75 10.92
C LEU A 9 10.37 -13.88 10.91
N ASN A 10 10.89 -15.04 11.34
CA ASN A 10 12.33 -15.32 11.26
C ASN A 10 12.89 -15.24 9.83
N ARG A 11 12.09 -15.62 8.83
CA ARG A 11 12.49 -15.48 7.42
C ARG A 11 12.55 -14.02 6.98
N LEU A 12 11.56 -13.20 7.35
CA LEU A 12 11.54 -11.76 7.06
C LEU A 12 12.75 -11.06 7.68
N ASP A 13 13.04 -11.32 8.95
CA ASP A 13 14.19 -10.72 9.64
C ASP A 13 15.51 -11.04 8.94
N ARG A 14 15.66 -12.28 8.46
CA ARG A 14 16.84 -12.70 7.70
C ARG A 14 16.96 -11.94 6.38
N LEU A 15 15.87 -11.83 5.61
CA LEU A 15 15.84 -11.13 4.33
C LEU A 15 16.14 -9.63 4.49
N LEU A 16 15.61 -9.01 5.53
CA LEU A 16 15.86 -7.61 5.87
C LEU A 16 17.33 -7.36 6.26
N ARG A 17 17.96 -8.28 6.98
CA ARG A 17 19.39 -8.20 7.34
C ARG A 17 20.30 -8.41 6.13
N SER A 18 19.86 -9.17 5.14
CA SER A 18 20.61 -9.42 3.90
C SER A 18 20.23 -8.48 2.75
N PHE A 19 19.51 -7.38 3.02
CA PHE A 19 19.09 -6.37 2.03
C PHE A 19 18.23 -6.92 0.87
N GLN A 20 17.58 -8.07 1.07
CA GLN A 20 16.71 -8.71 0.07
C GLN A 20 15.27 -8.19 0.19
N TYR A 21 15.09 -6.89 -0.06
CA TYR A 21 13.83 -6.19 0.21
C TYR A 21 12.66 -6.64 -0.66
N GLN A 22 12.91 -6.91 -1.95
CA GLN A 22 11.89 -7.42 -2.86
C GLN A 22 11.34 -8.77 -2.36
N ALA A 23 12.22 -9.70 -2.01
CA ALA A 23 11.85 -11.01 -1.47
C ALA A 23 11.15 -10.90 -0.10
N ALA A 24 11.56 -9.94 0.75
CA ALA A 24 10.89 -9.68 2.01
C ALA A 24 9.45 -9.21 1.79
N LEU A 25 9.25 -8.29 0.84
CA LEU A 25 7.94 -7.78 0.47
C LEU A 25 7.04 -8.90 -0.05
N ASP A 26 7.54 -9.75 -0.95
CA ASP A 26 6.79 -10.88 -1.50
C ASP A 26 6.37 -11.89 -0.42
N VAL A 27 7.26 -12.20 0.53
CA VAL A 27 6.93 -13.06 1.68
C VAL A 27 5.85 -12.41 2.53
N SER A 28 5.92 -11.10 2.77
CA SER A 28 4.94 -10.39 3.59
C SER A 28 3.53 -10.41 3.00
N LEU A 29 3.39 -10.36 1.67
CA LEU A 29 2.09 -10.41 0.98
C LEU A 29 1.34 -11.73 1.24
N THR A 30 2.05 -12.78 1.64
CA THR A 30 1.45 -14.07 2.05
C THR A 30 0.97 -14.09 3.51
N MET A 31 1.21 -13.01 4.27
CA MET A 31 0.85 -12.84 5.68
C MET A 31 -0.38 -11.92 5.83
N SER A 32 -0.70 -11.49 7.06
CA SER A 32 -1.82 -10.56 7.27
C SER A 32 -1.46 -9.14 6.82
N SER A 33 -2.46 -8.31 6.52
CA SER A 33 -2.23 -6.92 6.10
C SER A 33 -1.45 -6.09 7.12
N GLN A 34 -1.54 -6.43 8.40
CA GLN A 34 -0.75 -5.77 9.45
C GLN A 34 0.75 -6.06 9.31
N HIS A 35 1.13 -7.28 8.93
CA HIS A 35 2.54 -7.63 8.70
C HIS A 35 3.09 -6.94 7.45
N VAL A 36 2.29 -6.83 6.38
CA VAL A 36 2.69 -6.09 5.18
C VAL A 36 2.92 -4.62 5.51
N VAL A 37 1.98 -3.97 6.20
CA VAL A 37 2.11 -2.55 6.58
C VAL A 37 3.29 -2.32 7.54
N ALA A 38 3.51 -3.22 8.49
CA ALA A 38 4.69 -3.15 9.37
C ALA A 38 6.00 -3.25 8.59
N LEU A 39 6.09 -4.20 7.64
CA LEU A 39 7.28 -4.34 6.79
C LEU A 39 7.49 -3.10 5.90
N VAL A 40 6.43 -2.58 5.29
CA VAL A 40 6.52 -1.36 4.46
C VAL A 40 7.00 -0.18 5.30
N ALA A 41 6.48 -0.01 6.53
CA ALA A 41 6.94 1.04 7.44
C ALA A 41 8.45 0.91 7.76
N GLU A 42 8.93 -0.32 7.96
CA GLU A 42 10.35 -0.58 8.18
C GLU A 42 11.19 -0.32 6.92
N LEU A 43 10.70 -0.68 5.74
CA LEU A 43 11.36 -0.38 4.47
C LEU A 43 11.44 1.12 4.21
N LEU A 44 10.39 1.88 4.53
CA LEU A 44 10.38 3.35 4.45
C LEU A 44 11.46 3.96 5.35
N GLN A 45 11.56 3.50 6.61
CA GLN A 45 12.59 3.97 7.54
C GLN A 45 14.01 3.66 7.08
N ARG A 46 14.19 2.55 6.36
CA ARG A 46 15.49 2.10 5.82
C ARG A 46 15.81 2.67 4.44
N GLY A 47 14.90 3.41 3.80
CA GLY A 47 15.02 3.81 2.39
C GLY A 47 15.03 2.62 1.42
N GLY A 48 14.49 1.46 1.83
CA GLY A 48 14.51 0.22 1.06
C GLY A 48 13.24 -0.07 0.26
N LEU A 49 12.21 0.79 0.36
CA LEU A 49 10.93 0.55 -0.31
C LEU A 49 11.04 0.67 -1.83
N GLU A 50 11.72 1.70 -2.34
CA GLU A 50 11.98 1.88 -3.78
C GLU A 50 12.68 0.64 -4.36
N VAL A 51 13.74 0.18 -3.70
CA VAL A 51 14.49 -1.01 -4.06
C VAL A 51 13.62 -2.28 -4.06
N ALA A 52 12.62 -2.36 -3.17
CA ALA A 52 11.70 -3.49 -3.12
C ALA A 52 10.68 -3.51 -4.27
N MET A 53 10.40 -2.36 -4.88
CA MET A 53 9.39 -2.16 -5.93
C MET A 53 10.00 -2.13 -7.35
N ARG A 54 11.25 -1.70 -7.49
CA ARG A 54 11.95 -1.57 -8.78
C ARG A 54 12.06 -2.88 -9.54
N GLY A 55 11.91 -2.80 -10.87
CA GLY A 55 12.18 -3.93 -11.78
C GLY A 55 11.19 -5.10 -11.67
N ARG A 56 10.00 -4.84 -11.12
CA ARG A 56 8.91 -5.81 -11.04
C ARG A 56 8.21 -5.97 -12.39
N ASP A 57 7.84 -7.20 -12.71
CA ASP A 57 7.04 -7.57 -13.87
C ASP A 57 5.53 -7.53 -13.56
N SER A 58 4.68 -7.60 -14.59
CA SER A 58 3.22 -7.55 -14.45
C SER A 58 2.70 -8.56 -13.41
N ALA A 59 3.23 -9.79 -13.43
CA ALA A 59 2.82 -10.86 -12.53
C ALA A 59 3.12 -10.56 -11.05
N SER A 60 4.27 -9.92 -10.75
CA SER A 60 4.61 -9.51 -9.39
C SER A 60 3.99 -8.19 -8.96
N LEU A 61 3.47 -7.38 -9.89
CA LEU A 61 2.72 -6.15 -9.61
C LEU A 61 1.28 -6.42 -9.18
N ILE A 62 0.61 -7.39 -9.80
CA ILE A 62 -0.77 -7.77 -9.46
C ILE A 62 -0.99 -7.96 -7.95
N PRO A 63 -0.20 -8.77 -7.21
CA PRO A 63 -0.45 -8.97 -5.77
C PRO A 63 -0.22 -7.70 -4.95
N LEU A 64 0.67 -6.80 -5.37
CA LEU A 64 0.88 -5.49 -4.73
C LEU A 64 -0.33 -4.57 -4.95
N LEU A 65 -0.80 -4.47 -6.20
CA LEU A 65 -1.96 -3.67 -6.56
C LEU A 65 -3.24 -4.21 -5.91
N GLN A 66 -3.42 -5.53 -5.84
CA GLN A 66 -4.51 -6.16 -5.10
C GLN A 66 -4.44 -5.80 -3.60
N PHE A 67 -3.24 -5.85 -3.01
CA PHE A 67 -3.02 -5.45 -1.63
C PHE A 67 -3.39 -3.98 -1.39
N ILE A 68 -2.87 -3.07 -2.22
CA ILE A 68 -3.15 -1.63 -2.13
C ILE A 68 -4.64 -1.39 -2.32
N SER A 69 -5.23 -1.91 -3.40
CA SER A 69 -6.66 -1.79 -3.69
C SER A 69 -7.52 -2.24 -2.52
N LYS A 70 -7.15 -3.31 -1.82
CA LYS A 70 -7.87 -3.81 -0.64
C LYS A 70 -7.68 -2.93 0.61
N ASN A 71 -6.55 -2.24 0.76
CA ASN A 71 -6.16 -1.61 2.03
C ASN A 71 -6.01 -0.07 1.96
N ILE A 72 -6.18 0.56 0.80
CA ILE A 72 -6.08 2.02 0.60
C ILE A 72 -7.24 2.83 1.24
N THR A 73 -8.22 2.15 1.85
CA THR A 73 -9.37 2.79 2.53
C THR A 73 -8.95 3.44 3.85
N PHE A 74 -9.66 4.49 4.28
CA PHE A 74 -9.33 5.23 5.51
C PHE A 74 -9.63 4.36 6.74
N LYS A 75 -8.58 3.85 7.40
CA LYS A 75 -8.70 3.03 8.63
C LYS A 75 -8.23 3.81 9.85
N ASN A 76 -6.96 4.19 9.84
CA ASN A 76 -6.36 5.11 10.78
C ASN A 76 -5.26 5.89 10.05
N SER A 77 -4.92 7.08 10.53
CA SER A 77 -4.00 7.99 9.82
C SER A 77 -2.65 7.34 9.50
N ALA A 78 -2.04 6.62 10.45
CA ALA A 78 -0.74 5.99 10.25
C ALA A 78 -0.77 4.86 9.21
N TYR A 79 -1.80 4.01 9.27
CA TYR A 79 -2.01 2.89 8.35
C TYR A 79 -2.27 3.41 6.93
N THR A 80 -3.18 4.37 6.80
CA THR A 80 -3.50 4.97 5.50
C THR A 80 -2.27 5.66 4.92
N ARG A 81 -1.49 6.39 5.73
CA ARG A 81 -0.22 6.99 5.29
C ARG A 81 0.74 5.96 4.69
N ILE A 82 0.99 4.85 5.39
CA ILE A 82 1.92 3.82 4.92
C ILE A 82 1.43 3.17 3.62
N VAL A 83 0.14 2.87 3.50
CA VAL A 83 -0.41 2.27 2.27
C VAL A 83 -0.41 3.27 1.11
N SER A 84 -0.66 4.56 1.38
CA SER A 84 -0.55 5.62 0.38
C SER A 84 0.89 5.82 -0.09
N GLU A 85 1.87 5.79 0.82
CA GLU A 85 3.30 5.84 0.49
C GLU A 85 3.72 4.62 -0.34
N MET A 86 3.23 3.43 0.01
CA MET A 86 3.42 2.22 -0.80
C MET A 86 2.86 2.37 -2.21
N ALA A 87 1.64 2.91 -2.34
CA ALA A 87 1.00 3.12 -3.63
C ALA A 87 1.76 4.14 -4.48
N LEU A 88 2.16 5.26 -3.88
CA LEU A 88 2.93 6.29 -4.57
C LEU A 88 4.29 5.76 -5.05
N THR A 89 5.02 5.08 -4.18
CA THR A 89 6.34 4.50 -4.52
C THR A 89 6.21 3.46 -5.63
N LEU A 90 5.16 2.63 -5.60
CA LEU A 90 4.89 1.67 -6.67
C LEU A 90 4.66 2.35 -8.02
N LEU A 91 3.87 3.43 -8.04
CA LEU A 91 3.61 4.18 -9.27
C LEU A 91 4.88 4.85 -9.83
N GLN A 92 5.73 5.38 -8.95
CA GLN A 92 6.99 6.01 -9.33
C GLN A 92 7.99 5.00 -9.91
N GLU A 93 8.15 3.84 -9.27
CA GLU A 93 9.13 2.83 -9.70
C GLU A 93 8.64 2.00 -10.90
N CYS A 94 7.36 2.09 -11.27
CA CYS A 94 6.76 1.33 -12.37
C CYS A 94 6.26 2.20 -13.53
N GLU A 95 6.64 3.49 -13.57
CA GLU A 95 6.23 4.43 -14.61
C GLU A 95 6.55 3.92 -16.02
N ASP A 96 7.78 3.43 -16.23
CA ASP A 96 8.23 2.86 -17.50
C ASP A 96 7.40 1.63 -17.92
N TRP A 97 7.06 0.77 -16.96
CA TRP A 97 6.28 -0.45 -17.22
C TRP A 97 4.82 -0.11 -17.54
N MET A 98 4.23 0.89 -16.88
CA MET A 98 2.85 1.33 -17.14
C MET A 98 2.68 1.86 -18.57
N VAL A 99 3.68 2.58 -19.08
CA VAL A 99 3.67 3.11 -20.46
C VAL A 99 3.77 1.96 -21.47
N LEU A 100 4.57 0.93 -21.18
CA LEU A 100 4.80 -0.21 -22.07
C LEU A 100 3.70 -1.29 -21.99
N SER A 101 3.00 -1.38 -20.85
CA SER A 101 2.10 -2.50 -20.52
C SER A 101 0.64 -2.09 -20.41
N GLY A 102 0.26 -0.97 -21.06
CA GLY A 102 -1.11 -0.44 -21.05
C GLY A 102 -2.21 -1.41 -21.52
N ASP A 103 -1.84 -2.56 -22.06
CA ASP A 103 -2.74 -3.64 -22.48
C ASP A 103 -3.06 -4.68 -21.38
N ASP A 104 -2.40 -4.63 -20.21
CA ASP A 104 -2.71 -5.56 -19.11
C ASP A 104 -4.02 -5.15 -18.41
N GLN A 105 -5.12 -5.78 -18.86
CA GLN A 105 -6.48 -5.48 -18.40
C GLN A 105 -6.66 -5.66 -16.88
N GLU A 106 -5.99 -6.64 -16.25
CA GLU A 106 -6.13 -6.86 -14.81
C GLU A 106 -5.49 -5.73 -14.02
N VAL A 107 -4.28 -5.31 -14.42
CA VAL A 107 -3.58 -4.20 -13.78
C VAL A 107 -4.37 -2.89 -13.94
N MET A 108 -4.88 -2.60 -15.14
CA MET A 108 -5.67 -1.40 -15.38
C MET A 108 -6.96 -1.35 -14.55
N GLU A 109 -7.64 -2.49 -14.38
CA GLU A 109 -8.84 -2.56 -13.52
C GLU A 109 -8.49 -2.35 -12.04
N LEU A 110 -7.37 -2.91 -11.56
CA LEU A 110 -6.90 -2.69 -10.18
C LEU A 110 -6.54 -1.22 -9.93
N LEU A 111 -5.85 -0.57 -10.87
CA LEU A 111 -5.53 0.87 -10.80
C LEU A 111 -6.80 1.71 -10.79
N LYS A 112 -7.75 1.45 -11.68
CA LYS A 112 -9.05 2.12 -11.70
C LYS A 112 -9.78 1.98 -10.37
N ARG A 113 -9.79 0.79 -9.79
CA ARG A 113 -10.39 0.54 -8.47
C ARG A 113 -9.68 1.29 -7.35
N ILE A 114 -8.35 1.41 -7.38
CA ILE A 114 -7.58 2.23 -6.44
C ILE A 114 -8.01 3.69 -6.55
N CYS A 115 -8.02 4.25 -7.76
CA CYS A 115 -8.43 5.64 -8.01
C CYS A 115 -9.86 5.92 -7.53
N GLN A 116 -10.81 5.02 -7.82
CA GLN A 116 -12.19 5.13 -7.36
C GLN A 116 -12.30 5.16 -5.83
N LYS A 117 -11.54 4.30 -5.13
CA LYS A 117 -11.52 4.28 -3.67
C LYS A 117 -10.93 5.55 -3.09
N ILE A 118 -9.81 6.03 -3.63
CA ILE A 118 -9.19 7.29 -3.20
C ILE A 118 -10.17 8.45 -3.40
N ALA A 119 -10.81 8.55 -4.57
CA ALA A 119 -11.79 9.60 -4.86
C ALA A 119 -12.99 9.55 -3.90
N PHE A 120 -13.49 8.35 -3.59
CA PHE A 120 -14.58 8.17 -2.64
C PHE A 120 -14.20 8.62 -1.23
N GLU A 121 -13.02 8.23 -0.74
CA GLU A 121 -12.51 8.63 0.58
C GLU A 121 -12.31 10.15 0.68
N LEU A 122 -11.73 10.77 -0.35
CA LEU A 122 -11.58 12.23 -0.41
C LEU A 122 -12.93 12.95 -0.38
N HIS A 123 -13.93 12.42 -1.08
CA HIS A 123 -15.28 12.94 -1.04
C HIS A 123 -15.88 12.85 0.37
N GLN A 124 -15.71 11.72 1.07
CA GLN A 124 -16.18 11.54 2.44
C GLN A 124 -15.50 12.52 3.42
N ILE A 125 -14.18 12.70 3.30
CA ILE A 125 -13.42 13.68 4.10
C ILE A 125 -13.98 15.09 3.90
N GLN A 126 -14.24 15.50 2.66
CA GLN A 126 -14.83 16.81 2.35
C GLN A 126 -16.24 16.99 2.94
N GLN A 127 -17.08 15.93 2.93
CA GLN A 127 -18.41 16.01 3.55
C GLN A 127 -18.31 16.14 5.07
N MET A 128 -17.41 15.39 5.71
CA MET A 128 -17.19 15.50 7.16
C MET A 128 -16.71 16.89 7.57
N ASP A 129 -15.78 17.48 6.82
CA ASP A 129 -15.26 18.82 7.09
C ASP A 129 -16.34 19.91 7.00
N ARG A 130 -17.23 19.79 6.01
CA ARG A 130 -18.42 20.65 5.89
C ARG A 130 -19.36 20.51 7.06
N LEU A 131 -19.65 19.27 7.49
CA LEU A 131 -20.51 19.03 8.65
C LEU A 131 -19.92 19.59 9.95
N HIS A 132 -18.60 19.46 10.13
CA HIS A 132 -17.89 20.04 11.27
C HIS A 132 -18.02 21.56 11.27
N SER A 133 -17.75 22.21 10.13
CA SER A 133 -17.89 23.66 9.98
C SER A 133 -19.30 24.17 10.29
N LEU A 134 -20.34 23.41 9.90
CA LEU A 134 -21.73 23.75 10.20
C LEU A 134 -22.07 23.60 11.69
N LEU A 135 -21.56 22.54 12.34
CA LEU A 135 -21.71 22.35 13.79
C LEU A 135 -21.07 23.50 14.57
N ASP A 136 -19.86 23.91 14.19
CA ASP A 136 -19.16 25.03 14.83
C ASP A 136 -19.96 26.34 14.69
N ALA A 137 -20.55 26.59 13.53
CA ALA A 137 -21.40 27.76 13.31
C ALA A 137 -22.65 27.77 14.20
N VAL A 138 -23.28 26.62 14.44
CA VAL A 138 -24.47 26.49 15.30
C VAL A 138 -24.10 26.55 16.78
N LEU A 139 -22.94 26.04 17.19
CA LEU A 139 -22.49 26.12 18.58
C LEU A 139 -21.96 27.52 18.96
N ALA A 140 -21.52 28.29 17.97
CA ALA A 140 -21.08 29.68 18.16
C ALA A 140 -22.24 30.70 18.19
N SER A 141 -23.47 30.29 17.85
CA SER A 141 -24.69 31.11 17.93
C SER A 141 -25.44 30.91 19.25
#